data_AF-A0A2W7MRU9-F1
#
_entry.id   AF-A0A2W7MRU9-F1
#
_cell.length_a   1.000
_cell.length_b   1.000
_cell.length_c   1.000
_cell.angle_alpha   90.00
_cell.angle_beta   90.00
_cell.angle_gamma   90.00
#
_symmetry.space_group_name_H-M   'P 1'
#
loop_
_entity.id
_entity.type
_entity.pdbx_description
1 polymer ?
#
loop_
_entity_poly.entity_id
_entity_poly.type
_entity_poly.pdbx_seq_one_letter_code
_entity_poly.pdbx_strand_id
1 'polypeptide(L)'
;MYSQLVAYSKENEFEPYKENNAELASWYRTQLNQLSVGKLREDRIPKIKAIKFKGPASRNKWIPQYEELVRFRKENPDKWPQYDRENPDSPETKLNVFCQTIRKRYREDDLGDYWFEKMVEIDFNFEGKTDNWTRYYEEVKSIISDRNTISIAEIGDNAYSWIIRHKKLYESGELSNYQSEKVSELNLNRFFETWDETFSKVETWVQDNNKIPTRNDNKDLNSWLYSQRARFKNGFLTAEQINCLESIGFDLEGKGKEINEQKWLSQFAEYKQFVENNGREPSVVTENKLYIWVQSQRAHYAGNLRNRNAMPQNRLDLLNSVGFKWVGEGPGGDESWENNFLLFSQKIDSFGNINLPTHIDGTINPLYTWWFNQKRAFENGKLSEIRINRFKEIGFDFNDSKNNSQRDGFTKWSKRLIEIADFININGHYPRAGKDKLESNLYQSLARTKRSYKDGELSDKQLELLKKLKIEFE
;
A
#
# COMPACT_ATOMS: atom_id res chain seq x y z
N MET A 1 -15.68 48.68 -51.80
CA MET A 1 -15.58 48.24 -50.39
C MET A 1 -16.84 48.52 -49.56
N TYR A 2 -17.26 49.77 -49.26
CA TYR A 2 -18.45 49.98 -48.41
C TYR A 2 -19.74 49.32 -48.94
N SER A 3 -20.06 49.48 -50.23
CA SER A 3 -21.24 48.83 -50.83
C SER A 3 -21.16 47.30 -50.79
N GLN A 4 -19.96 46.73 -50.83
CA GLN A 4 -19.75 45.29 -50.67
C GLN A 4 -19.95 44.85 -49.21
N LEU A 5 -19.57 45.67 -48.23
CA LEU A 5 -19.86 45.41 -46.82
C LEU A 5 -21.37 45.42 -46.53
N VAL A 6 -22.11 46.34 -47.15
CA VAL A 6 -23.58 46.42 -47.04
C VAL A 6 -24.27 45.21 -47.68
N ALA A 7 -23.78 44.75 -48.85
CA ALA A 7 -24.29 43.52 -49.46
C ALA A 7 -23.97 42.31 -48.56
N TYR A 8 -22.74 42.22 -48.08
CA TYR A 8 -22.29 41.15 -47.19
C TYR A 8 -23.11 41.08 -45.88
N SER A 9 -23.42 42.22 -45.25
CA SER A 9 -24.19 42.26 -44.01
C SER A 9 -25.66 41.87 -44.16
N LYS A 10 -26.17 41.75 -45.39
CA LYS A 10 -27.53 41.23 -45.63
C LYS A 10 -27.57 39.70 -45.69
N GLU A 11 -26.44 39.09 -46.04
CA GLU A 11 -26.32 37.64 -46.25
C GLU A 11 -25.59 36.94 -45.10
N ASN A 12 -24.90 37.70 -44.24
CA ASN A 12 -24.05 37.17 -43.18
C ASN A 12 -24.34 37.84 -41.85
N GLU A 13 -24.57 37.03 -40.82
CA GLU A 13 -24.86 37.48 -39.45
C GLU A 13 -23.63 38.02 -38.73
N PHE A 14 -22.42 37.59 -39.12
CA PHE A 14 -21.15 37.98 -38.47
C PHE A 14 -20.24 38.76 -39.40
N GLU A 15 -19.28 39.48 -38.80
CA GLU A 15 -18.31 40.29 -39.53
C GLU A 15 -17.50 39.48 -40.58
N PRO A 16 -17.03 40.14 -41.66
CA PRO A 16 -16.18 39.50 -42.66
C PRO A 16 -14.88 38.95 -42.06
N TYR A 17 -14.50 37.74 -42.47
CA TYR A 17 -13.28 37.05 -42.02
C TYR A 17 -12.43 36.59 -43.20
N LYS A 18 -11.16 36.29 -42.91
CA LYS A 18 -10.10 36.07 -43.91
C LYS A 18 -10.44 34.98 -44.94
N GLU A 19 -11.12 33.92 -44.54
CA GLU A 19 -11.40 32.76 -45.42
C GLU A 19 -12.61 33.01 -46.33
N ASN A 20 -13.55 33.89 -45.96
CA ASN A 20 -14.70 34.23 -46.81
C ASN A 20 -14.36 35.37 -47.79
N ASN A 21 -13.78 36.48 -47.29
CA ASN A 21 -13.35 37.59 -48.14
C ASN A 21 -12.21 38.38 -47.47
N ALA A 22 -10.97 37.99 -47.78
CA ALA A 22 -9.78 38.57 -47.17
C ALA A 22 -9.64 40.09 -47.38
N GLU A 23 -10.01 40.58 -48.55
CA GLU A 23 -9.92 41.99 -48.91
C GLU A 23 -10.96 42.83 -48.14
N LEU A 24 -12.21 42.35 -48.10
CA LEU A 24 -13.29 42.99 -47.34
C LEU A 24 -13.03 42.96 -45.83
N ALA A 25 -12.52 41.84 -45.30
CA ALA A 25 -12.18 41.69 -43.88
C ALA A 25 -11.05 42.63 -43.46
N SER A 26 -9.97 42.70 -44.25
CA SER A 26 -8.85 43.62 -44.00
C SER A 26 -9.30 45.08 -44.04
N TRP A 27 -10.10 45.43 -45.05
CA TRP A 27 -10.65 46.77 -45.19
C TRP A 27 -11.56 47.14 -44.02
N TYR A 28 -12.51 46.27 -43.64
CA TYR A 28 -13.44 46.54 -42.54
C TYR A 28 -12.72 46.69 -41.20
N ARG A 29 -11.74 45.81 -40.91
CA ARG A 29 -10.90 45.90 -39.70
C ARG A 29 -10.10 47.20 -39.65
N THR A 30 -9.61 47.68 -40.80
CA THR A 30 -8.93 48.98 -40.92
C THR A 30 -9.89 50.12 -40.60
N GLN A 31 -11.16 50.06 -41.06
CA GLN A 31 -12.16 51.07 -40.73
C GLN A 31 -12.52 51.07 -39.24
N LEU A 32 -12.66 49.89 -38.62
CA LEU A 32 -12.92 49.77 -37.17
C LEU A 32 -11.76 50.30 -36.32
N ASN A 33 -10.50 50.05 -36.72
CA ASN A 33 -9.33 50.62 -36.05
C ASN A 33 -9.32 52.15 -36.17
N GLN A 34 -9.51 52.69 -37.38
CA GLN A 34 -9.61 54.14 -37.58
C GLN A 34 -10.74 54.77 -36.76
N LEU A 35 -11.86 54.06 -36.59
CA LEU A 35 -12.97 54.50 -35.74
C LEU A 35 -12.57 54.51 -34.25
N SER A 36 -11.85 53.50 -33.76
CA SER A 36 -11.43 53.44 -32.35
C SER A 36 -10.36 54.46 -32.00
N VAL A 37 -9.45 54.79 -32.91
CA VAL A 37 -8.42 55.83 -32.71
C VAL A 37 -8.91 57.24 -33.07
N GLY A 38 -10.18 57.42 -33.41
CA GLY A 38 -10.77 58.73 -33.74
C GLY A 38 -10.27 59.36 -35.05
N LYS A 39 -9.66 58.57 -35.95
CA LYS A 39 -9.10 59.04 -37.23
C LYS A 39 -10.00 58.76 -38.43
N LEU A 40 -11.16 58.13 -38.21
CA LEU A 40 -12.12 57.87 -39.27
C LEU A 40 -12.84 59.16 -39.67
N ARG A 41 -12.96 59.40 -40.97
CA ARG A 41 -13.63 60.57 -41.55
C ARG A 41 -15.08 60.68 -41.03
N GLU A 42 -15.50 61.88 -40.62
CA GLU A 42 -16.80 62.11 -39.95
C GLU A 42 -18.01 61.61 -40.77
N ASP A 43 -17.96 61.74 -42.10
CA ASP A 43 -19.00 61.27 -43.03
C ASP A 43 -19.12 59.73 -43.12
N ARG A 44 -18.10 59.00 -42.67
CA ARG A 44 -18.02 57.53 -42.69
C ARG A 44 -18.42 56.89 -41.36
N ILE A 45 -18.30 57.63 -40.25
CA ILE A 45 -18.68 57.16 -38.92
C ILE A 45 -20.14 56.65 -38.88
N PRO A 46 -21.17 57.41 -39.31
CA PRO A 46 -22.55 56.93 -39.26
C PRO A 46 -22.80 55.73 -40.17
N LYS A 47 -22.11 55.68 -41.33
CA LYS A 47 -22.23 54.58 -42.30
C LYS A 47 -21.71 53.26 -41.74
N ILE A 48 -20.55 53.27 -41.08
CA ILE A 48 -19.97 52.07 -40.47
C ILE A 48 -20.75 51.65 -39.23
N LYS A 49 -21.19 52.60 -38.38
CA LYS A 49 -22.01 52.30 -37.18
C LYS A 49 -23.42 51.79 -37.50
N ALA A 50 -23.96 52.09 -38.67
CA ALA A 50 -25.28 51.61 -39.10
C ALA A 50 -25.30 50.10 -39.38
N ILE A 51 -24.15 49.49 -39.71
CA ILE A 51 -24.04 48.07 -39.98
C ILE A 51 -23.86 47.34 -38.65
N LYS A 52 -24.84 46.53 -38.26
CA LYS A 52 -24.82 45.74 -37.03
C LYS A 52 -24.66 44.26 -37.35
N PHE A 53 -23.54 43.68 -36.93
CA PHE A 53 -23.32 42.24 -36.94
C PHE A 53 -23.67 41.65 -35.57
N LYS A 54 -24.04 40.37 -35.53
CA LYS A 54 -24.43 39.61 -34.34
C LYS A 54 -23.26 39.17 -33.46
N GLY A 55 -22.03 39.48 -33.86
CA GLY A 55 -20.82 39.18 -33.10
C GLY A 55 -19.55 39.27 -33.96
N PRO A 56 -18.38 39.05 -33.34
CA PRO A 56 -17.10 39.20 -34.03
C PRO A 56 -16.89 38.09 -35.07
N ALA A 57 -16.08 38.40 -36.09
CA ALA A 57 -15.78 37.51 -37.21
C ALA A 57 -15.28 36.11 -36.77
N SER A 58 -14.62 36.02 -35.61
CA SER A 58 -14.12 34.78 -35.02
C SER A 58 -15.20 33.77 -34.64
N ARG A 59 -16.47 34.18 -34.55
CA ARG A 59 -17.59 33.32 -34.21
C ARG A 59 -18.17 32.58 -35.43
N ASN A 60 -17.79 32.96 -36.66
CA ASN A 60 -18.17 32.22 -37.88
C ASN A 60 -17.74 30.75 -37.84
N LYS A 61 -16.58 30.46 -37.26
CA LYS A 61 -16.04 29.08 -37.16
C LYS A 61 -16.89 28.15 -36.29
N TRP A 62 -17.81 28.69 -35.49
CA TRP A 62 -18.69 27.90 -34.64
C TRP A 62 -19.92 27.39 -35.37
N ILE A 63 -20.27 27.97 -36.53
CA ILE A 63 -21.46 27.57 -37.31
C ILE A 63 -21.38 26.09 -37.72
N PRO A 64 -20.28 25.59 -38.35
CA PRO A 64 -20.19 24.18 -38.70
C PRO A 64 -20.24 23.25 -37.48
N GLN A 65 -19.60 23.65 -36.37
CA GLN A 65 -19.58 22.86 -35.13
C GLN A 65 -20.98 22.78 -34.49
N TYR A 66 -21.75 23.86 -34.56
CA TYR A 66 -23.13 23.89 -34.09
C TYR A 66 -24.04 23.01 -34.95
N GLU A 67 -23.92 23.06 -36.27
CA GLU A 67 -24.69 22.19 -37.17
C GLU A 67 -24.40 20.70 -36.92
N GLU A 68 -23.13 20.34 -36.70
CA GLU A 68 -22.74 18.99 -36.30
C GLU A 68 -23.30 18.62 -34.91
N LEU A 69 -23.30 19.55 -33.95
CA LEU A 69 -23.90 19.33 -32.63
C LEU A 69 -25.40 19.08 -32.72
N VAL A 70 -26.12 19.83 -33.57
CA VAL A 70 -27.55 19.63 -33.82
C VAL A 70 -27.80 18.23 -34.40
N ARG A 71 -26.99 17.78 -35.37
CA ARG A 71 -27.10 16.43 -35.93
C ARG A 71 -26.84 15.36 -34.87
N PHE A 72 -25.79 15.54 -34.06
CA PHE A 72 -25.48 14.64 -32.95
C PHE A 72 -26.65 14.52 -31.97
N ARG A 73 -27.28 15.65 -31.59
CA ARG A 73 -28.43 15.68 -30.68
C ARG A 73 -29.69 15.02 -31.26
N LYS A 74 -29.89 15.09 -32.58
CA LYS A 74 -30.98 14.36 -33.26
C LYS A 74 -30.76 12.85 -33.21
N GLU A 75 -29.54 12.39 -33.41
CA GLU A 75 -29.18 10.97 -33.32
C GLU A 75 -29.11 10.48 -31.87
N ASN A 76 -28.85 11.37 -30.92
CA ASN A 76 -28.61 11.05 -29.52
C ASN A 76 -29.34 12.03 -28.56
N PRO A 77 -30.66 11.90 -28.38
CA PRO A 77 -31.48 12.84 -27.61
C PRO A 77 -31.17 12.90 -26.10
N ASP A 78 -30.61 11.84 -25.54
CA ASP A 78 -30.39 11.73 -24.09
C ASP A 78 -28.95 12.03 -23.64
N LYS A 79 -28.02 12.25 -24.59
CA LYS A 79 -26.62 12.51 -24.26
C LYS A 79 -26.05 13.75 -24.95
N TRP A 80 -25.05 14.32 -24.29
CA TRP A 80 -24.19 15.37 -24.81
C TRP A 80 -22.81 14.78 -25.16
N PRO A 81 -22.14 15.31 -26.21
CA PRO A 81 -20.81 14.84 -26.63
C PRO A 81 -19.83 14.75 -25.47
N GLN A 82 -19.12 13.63 -25.34
CA GLN A 82 -18.10 13.40 -24.31
C GLN A 82 -16.68 13.50 -24.87
N TYR A 83 -15.73 13.77 -23.97
CA TYR A 83 -14.31 13.79 -24.31
C TYR A 83 -13.74 12.36 -24.27
N ASP A 84 -13.23 11.88 -25.38
CA ASP A 84 -12.50 10.60 -25.45
C ASP A 84 -11.00 10.84 -25.20
N ARG A 85 -10.47 10.19 -24.15
CA ARG A 85 -9.05 10.29 -23.79
C ARG A 85 -8.14 9.47 -24.70
N GLU A 86 -8.67 8.39 -25.28
CA GLU A 86 -7.93 7.49 -26.17
C GLU A 86 -7.91 8.03 -27.61
N ASN A 87 -8.95 8.79 -28.00
CA ASN A 87 -9.02 9.46 -29.29
C ASN A 87 -9.41 10.96 -29.18
N PRO A 88 -8.43 11.84 -28.87
CA PRO A 88 -8.66 13.27 -28.72
C PRO A 88 -9.15 13.98 -30.00
N ASP A 89 -8.88 13.42 -31.17
CA ASP A 89 -9.22 14.05 -32.46
C ASP A 89 -10.57 13.61 -33.04
N SER A 90 -11.32 12.78 -32.29
CA SER A 90 -12.62 12.30 -32.71
C SER A 90 -13.63 13.45 -32.92
N PRO A 91 -14.62 13.28 -33.82
CA PRO A 91 -15.69 14.27 -34.01
C PRO A 91 -16.43 14.60 -32.70
N GLU A 92 -16.69 13.59 -31.85
CA GLU A 92 -17.37 13.79 -30.57
C GLU A 92 -16.53 14.62 -29.58
N THR A 93 -15.21 14.37 -29.52
CA THR A 93 -14.30 15.16 -28.69
C THR A 93 -14.27 16.62 -29.13
N LYS A 94 -14.27 16.90 -30.44
CA LYS A 94 -14.33 18.28 -30.98
C LYS A 94 -15.63 18.98 -30.58
N LEU A 95 -16.76 18.28 -30.63
CA LEU A 95 -18.04 18.81 -30.16
C LEU A 95 -18.06 19.04 -28.64
N ASN A 96 -17.45 18.16 -27.84
CA ASN A 96 -17.32 18.37 -26.40
C ASN A 96 -16.54 19.65 -26.09
N VAL A 97 -15.41 19.87 -26.76
CA VAL A 97 -14.58 21.09 -26.61
C VAL A 97 -15.37 22.33 -27.01
N PHE A 98 -16.16 22.26 -28.09
CA PHE A 98 -17.07 23.34 -28.48
C PHE A 98 -18.09 23.65 -27.37
N CYS A 99 -18.79 22.65 -26.84
CA CYS A 99 -19.73 22.81 -25.72
C CYS A 99 -19.07 23.45 -24.49
N GLN A 100 -17.87 23.01 -24.10
CA GLN A 100 -17.14 23.63 -22.98
C GLN A 100 -16.76 25.09 -23.28
N THR A 101 -16.44 25.41 -24.52
CA THR A 101 -16.17 26.79 -24.96
C THR A 101 -17.41 27.67 -24.80
N ILE A 102 -18.58 27.19 -25.21
CA ILE A 102 -19.86 27.91 -25.02
C ILE A 102 -20.12 28.17 -23.54
N ARG A 103 -20.01 27.15 -22.68
CA ARG A 103 -20.19 27.28 -21.21
C ARG A 103 -19.23 28.29 -20.60
N LYS A 104 -17.96 28.26 -21.01
CA LYS A 104 -16.95 29.22 -20.55
C LYS A 104 -17.36 30.65 -20.93
N ARG A 105 -17.73 30.87 -22.18
CA ARG A 105 -18.09 32.20 -22.70
C ARG A 105 -19.39 32.74 -22.10
N TYR A 106 -20.34 31.87 -21.79
CA TYR A 106 -21.54 32.22 -21.04
C TYR A 106 -21.19 32.74 -19.63
N ARG A 107 -20.35 32.02 -18.88
CA ARG A 107 -19.90 32.46 -17.55
C ARG A 107 -19.07 33.75 -17.55
N GLU A 108 -18.37 34.02 -18.64
CA GLU A 108 -17.59 35.24 -18.85
C GLU A 108 -18.43 36.40 -19.43
N ASP A 109 -19.74 36.22 -19.62
CA ASP A 109 -20.65 37.19 -20.25
C ASP A 109 -20.20 37.66 -21.66
N ASP A 110 -19.53 36.76 -22.40
CA ASP A 110 -18.92 36.99 -23.74
C ASP A 110 -19.54 36.07 -24.82
N LEU A 111 -20.68 35.44 -24.55
CA LEU A 111 -21.31 34.54 -25.50
C LEU A 111 -22.05 35.30 -26.62
N GLY A 112 -22.75 36.38 -26.26
CA GLY A 112 -23.62 37.16 -27.13
C GLY A 112 -24.98 36.50 -27.42
N ASP A 113 -26.00 37.32 -27.62
CA ASP A 113 -27.41 36.90 -27.71
C ASP A 113 -27.65 35.84 -28.79
N TYR A 114 -27.03 35.98 -29.96
CA TYR A 114 -27.21 35.04 -31.07
C TYR A 114 -26.84 33.59 -30.68
N TRP A 115 -25.68 33.41 -30.03
CA TRP A 115 -25.23 32.08 -29.64
C TRP A 115 -25.95 31.58 -28.40
N PHE A 116 -26.38 32.47 -27.52
CA PHE A 116 -27.27 32.11 -26.42
C PHE A 116 -28.59 31.53 -26.95
N GLU A 117 -29.29 32.24 -27.83
CA GLU A 117 -30.54 31.80 -28.44
C GLU A 117 -30.37 30.46 -29.18
N LYS A 118 -29.34 30.32 -30.01
CA LYS A 118 -29.07 29.07 -30.75
C LYS A 118 -28.84 27.87 -29.85
N MET A 119 -28.20 28.07 -28.71
CA MET A 119 -27.93 26.99 -27.76
C MET A 119 -29.17 26.69 -26.90
N VAL A 120 -30.00 27.69 -26.59
CA VAL A 120 -31.33 27.49 -25.98
C VAL A 120 -32.25 26.68 -26.90
N GLU A 121 -32.23 26.90 -28.22
CA GLU A 121 -33.04 26.13 -29.20
C GLU A 121 -32.81 24.61 -29.15
N ILE A 122 -31.66 24.15 -28.64
CA ILE A 122 -31.32 22.72 -28.51
C ILE A 122 -31.33 22.24 -27.06
N ASP A 123 -31.97 23.01 -26.16
CA ASP A 123 -32.02 22.78 -24.71
C ASP A 123 -30.62 22.62 -24.08
N PHE A 124 -29.67 23.46 -24.51
CA PHE A 124 -28.29 23.39 -24.02
C PHE A 124 -28.17 23.81 -22.56
N ASN A 125 -27.59 22.94 -21.75
CA ASN A 125 -27.23 23.23 -20.37
C ASN A 125 -25.91 24.03 -20.28
N PHE A 126 -26.04 25.35 -20.06
CA PHE A 126 -24.94 26.31 -19.91
C PHE A 126 -24.12 26.13 -18.62
N GLU A 127 -24.71 25.56 -17.57
CA GLU A 127 -24.07 25.32 -16.27
C GLU A 127 -23.19 24.05 -16.27
N GLY A 128 -23.50 23.09 -17.14
CA GLY A 128 -22.70 21.87 -17.33
C GLY A 128 -22.63 21.00 -16.07
N LYS A 129 -21.46 20.94 -15.42
CA LYS A 129 -21.27 20.13 -14.19
C LYS A 129 -22.03 20.69 -12.99
N THR A 130 -22.27 22.00 -12.95
CA THR A 130 -23.04 22.64 -11.87
C THR A 130 -24.49 22.16 -11.90
N ASP A 131 -25.06 21.98 -13.08
CA ASP A 131 -26.43 21.46 -13.26
C ASP A 131 -26.53 19.93 -13.12
N ASN A 132 -25.47 19.16 -13.40
CA ASN A 132 -25.46 17.74 -13.02
C ASN A 132 -25.59 17.55 -11.50
N TRP A 133 -24.98 18.43 -10.70
CA TRP A 133 -25.14 18.41 -9.25
C TRP A 133 -26.58 18.76 -8.87
N THR A 134 -27.16 19.80 -9.47
CA THR A 134 -28.55 20.21 -9.23
C THR A 134 -29.54 19.12 -9.64
N ARG A 135 -29.36 18.49 -10.81
CA ARG A 135 -30.18 17.37 -11.26
C ARG A 135 -30.10 16.20 -10.28
N TYR A 136 -28.90 15.81 -9.85
CA TYR A 136 -28.74 14.72 -8.89
C TYR A 136 -29.28 15.08 -7.50
N TYR A 137 -29.18 16.35 -7.12
CA TYR A 137 -29.82 16.89 -5.93
C TYR A 137 -31.35 16.73 -6.01
N GLU A 138 -31.98 17.08 -7.14
CA GLU A 138 -33.43 16.92 -7.32
C GLU A 138 -33.84 15.44 -7.32
N GLU A 139 -33.04 14.55 -7.93
CA GLU A 139 -33.22 13.10 -7.85
C GLU A 139 -33.19 12.61 -6.39
N VAL A 140 -32.15 12.98 -5.63
CA VAL A 140 -32.02 12.62 -4.20
C VAL A 140 -33.17 13.20 -3.38
N LYS A 141 -33.54 14.46 -3.62
CA LYS A 141 -34.66 15.14 -2.95
C LYS A 141 -35.96 14.37 -3.16
N SER A 142 -36.28 14.03 -4.41
CA SER A 142 -37.47 13.24 -4.74
C SER A 142 -37.49 11.87 -4.04
N ILE A 143 -36.35 11.18 -3.96
CA ILE A 143 -36.24 9.87 -3.31
C ILE A 143 -36.52 9.96 -1.80
N ILE A 144 -36.09 11.05 -1.13
CA ILE A 144 -36.12 11.18 0.33
C ILE A 144 -37.26 12.05 0.88
N SER A 145 -38.04 12.73 0.03
CA SER A 145 -39.11 13.66 0.47
C SER A 145 -40.11 13.02 1.42
N ASP A 146 -40.58 11.81 1.09
CA ASP A 146 -41.66 11.12 1.85
C ASP A 146 -41.12 10.04 2.80
N ARG A 147 -39.80 10.04 3.05
CA ARG A 147 -39.15 9.01 3.87
C ARG A 147 -38.78 9.53 5.24
N ASN A 148 -38.88 8.62 6.22
CA ASN A 148 -38.41 8.81 7.59
C ASN A 148 -37.11 8.02 7.88
N THR A 149 -36.75 7.06 7.01
CA THR A 149 -35.54 6.25 7.10
C THR A 149 -34.84 6.19 5.75
N ILE A 150 -33.51 6.01 5.76
CA ILE A 150 -32.72 5.78 4.56
C ILE A 150 -31.71 4.64 4.79
N SER A 151 -31.55 3.79 3.79
CA SER A 151 -30.55 2.73 3.74
C SER A 151 -30.16 2.43 2.30
N ILE A 152 -29.02 1.77 2.10
CA ILE A 152 -28.55 1.39 0.75
C ILE A 152 -29.59 0.53 0.01
N ALA A 153 -30.30 -0.34 0.72
CA ALA A 153 -31.37 -1.17 0.14
C ALA A 153 -32.59 -0.35 -0.29
N GLU A 154 -32.86 0.75 0.40
CA GLU A 154 -34.04 1.59 0.23
C GLU A 154 -33.90 2.65 -0.87
N ILE A 155 -32.71 3.26 -0.98
CA ILE A 155 -32.46 4.42 -1.86
C ILE A 155 -31.33 4.18 -2.88
N GLY A 156 -30.66 3.03 -2.79
CA GLY A 156 -29.51 2.70 -3.61
C GLY A 156 -28.19 3.30 -3.11
N ASP A 157 -27.09 2.66 -3.49
CA ASP A 157 -25.72 3.00 -3.04
C ASP A 157 -25.31 4.42 -3.40
N ASN A 158 -25.63 4.86 -4.63
CA ASN A 158 -25.25 6.18 -5.13
C ASN A 158 -25.92 7.31 -4.34
N ALA A 159 -27.23 7.22 -4.12
CA ALA A 159 -27.98 8.25 -3.38
C ALA A 159 -27.57 8.28 -1.91
N TYR A 160 -27.41 7.10 -1.29
CA TYR A 160 -26.95 6.98 0.08
C TYR A 160 -25.55 7.60 0.26
N SER A 161 -24.60 7.24 -0.60
CA SER A 161 -23.24 7.80 -0.57
C SER A 161 -23.21 9.30 -0.78
N TRP A 162 -24.07 9.82 -1.67
CA TRP A 162 -24.19 11.25 -1.92
C TRP A 162 -24.69 11.99 -0.68
N ILE A 163 -25.72 11.48 0.00
CA ILE A 163 -26.29 12.08 1.23
C ILE A 163 -25.23 12.15 2.32
N ILE A 164 -24.54 11.04 2.60
CA ILE A 164 -23.50 10.98 3.65
C ILE A 164 -22.37 11.99 3.36
N ARG A 165 -21.92 12.04 2.10
CA ARG A 165 -20.87 12.96 1.67
C ARG A 165 -21.29 14.42 1.83
N HIS A 166 -22.48 14.80 1.38
CA HIS A 166 -22.92 16.19 1.38
C HIS A 166 -23.33 16.69 2.77
N LYS A 167 -23.82 15.81 3.65
CA LYS A 167 -23.96 16.12 5.08
C LYS A 167 -22.61 16.51 5.68
N LYS A 168 -21.57 15.69 5.44
CA LYS A 168 -20.22 15.98 5.95
C LYS A 168 -19.68 17.31 5.42
N LEU A 169 -19.78 17.55 4.11
CA LEU A 169 -19.28 18.77 3.48
C LEU A 169 -20.01 20.03 3.97
N TYR A 170 -21.32 19.91 4.24
CA TYR A 170 -22.13 20.98 4.84
C TYR A 170 -21.67 21.31 6.26
N GLU A 171 -21.48 20.29 7.10
CA GLU A 171 -20.97 20.47 8.48
C GLU A 171 -19.56 21.08 8.52
N SER A 172 -18.71 20.77 7.54
CA SER A 172 -17.37 21.35 7.44
C SER A 172 -17.31 22.73 6.78
N GLY A 173 -18.42 23.24 6.23
CA GLY A 173 -18.45 24.52 5.51
C GLY A 173 -17.69 24.52 4.18
N GLU A 174 -17.51 23.35 3.57
CA GLU A 174 -16.75 23.17 2.31
C GLU A 174 -17.64 23.32 1.06
N LEU A 175 -18.95 23.46 1.23
CA LEU A 175 -19.91 23.66 0.14
C LEU A 175 -19.97 25.13 -0.29
N SER A 176 -20.23 25.37 -1.57
CA SER A 176 -20.56 26.71 -2.07
C SER A 176 -21.89 27.21 -1.49
N ASN A 177 -22.12 28.53 -1.46
CA ASN A 177 -23.35 29.12 -0.92
C ASN A 177 -24.62 28.48 -1.51
N TYR A 178 -24.68 28.31 -2.83
CA TYR A 178 -25.78 27.65 -3.53
C TYR A 178 -26.01 26.20 -3.06
N GLN A 179 -24.95 25.41 -2.93
CA GLN A 179 -25.04 24.02 -2.48
C GLN A 179 -25.43 23.92 -1.01
N SER A 180 -24.93 24.83 -0.17
CA SER A 180 -25.27 24.91 1.24
C SER A 180 -26.76 25.20 1.44
N GLU A 181 -27.33 26.16 0.71
CA GLU A 181 -28.78 26.43 0.72
C GLU A 181 -29.58 25.19 0.32
N LYS A 182 -29.21 24.54 -0.79
CA LYS A 182 -29.89 23.35 -1.29
C LYS A 182 -29.81 22.17 -0.32
N VAL A 183 -28.63 21.87 0.22
CA VAL A 183 -28.45 20.77 1.20
C VAL A 183 -29.19 21.08 2.49
N SER A 184 -29.25 22.35 2.93
CA SER A 184 -30.07 22.77 4.07
C SER A 184 -31.55 22.50 3.84
N GLU A 185 -32.09 22.76 2.63
CA GLU A 185 -33.49 22.41 2.29
C GLU A 185 -33.79 20.92 2.45
N LEU A 186 -32.80 20.05 2.27
CA LEU A 186 -33.00 18.59 2.41
C LEU A 186 -33.20 18.16 3.85
N ASN A 187 -32.92 19.00 4.86
CA ASN A 187 -33.04 18.68 6.29
C ASN A 187 -32.55 17.25 6.63
N LEU A 188 -31.32 16.92 6.23
CA LEU A 188 -30.77 15.56 6.30
C LEU A 188 -30.66 15.03 7.74
N ASN A 189 -30.60 15.91 8.73
CA ASN A 189 -30.50 15.54 10.15
C ASN A 189 -31.66 14.66 10.62
N ARG A 190 -32.83 14.70 9.96
CA ARG A 190 -33.97 13.84 10.32
C ARG A 190 -33.70 12.33 10.17
N PHE A 191 -32.69 11.96 9.41
CA PHE A 191 -32.37 10.56 9.08
C PHE A 191 -31.24 9.97 9.92
N PHE A 192 -30.55 10.80 10.69
CA PHE A 192 -29.34 10.40 11.39
C PHE A 192 -29.50 10.69 12.87
N GLU A 193 -29.02 9.76 13.69
CA GLU A 193 -28.91 9.98 15.11
C GLU A 193 -28.01 11.19 15.37
N THR A 194 -28.44 12.01 16.32
CA THR A 194 -27.67 13.16 16.77
C THR A 194 -26.39 12.68 17.45
N TRP A 195 -25.44 13.61 17.58
CA TRP A 195 -24.20 13.34 18.30
C TRP A 195 -24.49 12.90 19.73
N ASP A 196 -25.43 13.58 20.41
CA ASP A 196 -25.79 13.31 21.80
C ASP A 196 -26.43 11.93 21.98
N GLU A 197 -27.36 11.54 21.10
CA GLU A 197 -27.98 10.21 21.13
C GLU A 197 -26.94 9.10 20.94
N THR A 198 -26.00 9.30 20.02
CA THR A 198 -24.95 8.30 19.78
C THR A 198 -23.97 8.26 20.96
N PHE A 199 -23.62 9.40 21.54
CA PHE A 199 -22.76 9.49 22.70
C PHE A 199 -23.39 8.81 23.92
N SER A 200 -24.68 9.01 24.18
CA SER A 200 -25.39 8.32 25.27
C SER A 200 -25.30 6.80 25.14
N LYS A 201 -25.41 6.26 23.92
CA LYS A 201 -25.22 4.81 23.69
C LYS A 201 -23.79 4.36 24.00
N VAL A 202 -22.78 5.16 23.66
CA VAL A 202 -21.39 4.87 24.01
C VAL A 202 -21.21 4.92 25.53
N GLU A 203 -21.73 5.93 26.19
CA GLU A 203 -21.63 6.11 27.63
C GLU A 203 -22.23 4.91 28.38
N THR A 204 -23.47 4.50 28.04
CA THR A 204 -24.09 3.30 28.63
C THR A 204 -23.24 2.06 28.38
N TRP A 205 -22.73 1.87 27.16
CA TRP A 205 -21.89 0.73 26.85
C TRP A 205 -20.60 0.69 27.69
N VAL A 206 -19.95 1.84 27.87
CA VAL A 206 -18.72 1.97 28.66
C VAL A 206 -19.00 1.69 30.13
N GLN A 207 -20.12 2.19 30.66
CA GLN A 207 -20.56 1.92 32.03
C GLN A 207 -20.83 0.42 32.26
N ASP A 208 -21.53 -0.25 31.33
CA ASP A 208 -21.89 -1.66 31.46
C ASP A 208 -20.69 -2.60 31.32
N ASN A 209 -19.70 -2.24 30.49
CA ASN A 209 -18.58 -3.12 30.14
C ASN A 209 -17.26 -2.75 30.83
N ASN A 210 -17.20 -1.56 31.46
CA ASN A 210 -16.01 -1.01 32.10
C ASN A 210 -14.77 -0.97 31.17
N LYS A 211 -14.99 -0.74 29.88
CA LYS A 211 -13.97 -0.59 28.83
C LYS A 211 -14.51 0.31 27.71
N ILE A 212 -13.70 0.62 26.70
CA ILE A 212 -14.09 1.32 25.45
C ILE A 212 -14.48 0.31 24.35
N PRO A 213 -15.51 0.58 23.51
CA PRO A 213 -15.96 -0.39 22.52
C PRO A 213 -14.88 -0.69 21.49
N THR A 214 -14.59 -1.98 21.34
CA THR A 214 -13.62 -2.47 20.35
C THR A 214 -14.33 -2.91 19.07
N ARG A 215 -13.59 -3.02 17.97
CA ARG A 215 -14.13 -3.54 16.69
C ARG A 215 -14.79 -4.92 16.83
N ASN A 216 -14.33 -5.74 17.78
CA ASN A 216 -14.84 -7.09 18.00
C ASN A 216 -16.09 -7.11 18.90
N ASP A 217 -16.20 -6.18 19.84
CA ASP A 217 -17.35 -6.13 20.77
C ASP A 217 -18.52 -5.34 20.18
N ASN A 218 -18.25 -4.16 19.60
CA ASN A 218 -19.26 -3.32 18.97
C ASN A 218 -18.60 -2.44 17.89
N LYS A 219 -18.71 -2.89 16.64
CA LYS A 219 -18.06 -2.26 15.48
C LYS A 219 -18.57 -0.85 15.21
N ASP A 220 -19.85 -0.59 15.43
CA ASP A 220 -20.49 0.68 15.05
C ASP A 220 -20.12 1.78 16.04
N LEU A 221 -20.22 1.51 17.34
CA LEU A 221 -19.76 2.45 18.38
C LEU A 221 -18.25 2.70 18.30
N ASN A 222 -17.46 1.66 18.01
CA ASN A 222 -16.02 1.80 17.77
C ASN A 222 -15.75 2.73 16.57
N SER A 223 -16.41 2.50 15.43
CA SER A 223 -16.25 3.32 14.23
C SER A 223 -16.61 4.78 14.49
N TRP A 224 -17.71 5.02 15.20
CA TRP A 224 -18.14 6.36 15.59
C TRP A 224 -17.12 7.06 16.48
N LEU A 225 -16.62 6.39 17.54
CA LEU A 225 -15.58 6.94 18.43
C LEU A 225 -14.30 7.30 17.66
N TYR A 226 -13.83 6.41 16.78
CA TYR A 226 -12.64 6.67 15.98
C TYR A 226 -12.84 7.81 14.99
N SER A 227 -14.05 7.99 14.45
CA SER A 227 -14.37 9.13 13.59
C SER A 227 -14.25 10.47 14.35
N GLN A 228 -14.49 10.49 15.67
CA GLN A 228 -14.32 11.70 16.49
C GLN A 228 -12.86 12.19 16.53
N ARG A 229 -11.87 11.29 16.39
CA ARG A 229 -10.45 11.71 16.29
C ARG A 229 -10.18 12.55 15.05
N ALA A 230 -10.79 12.21 13.92
CA ALA A 230 -10.67 12.99 12.70
C ALA A 230 -11.37 14.34 12.85
N ARG A 231 -12.55 14.37 13.47
CA ARG A 231 -13.28 15.61 13.77
C ARG A 231 -12.48 16.52 14.71
N PHE A 232 -11.88 15.96 15.75
CA PHE A 232 -11.02 16.68 16.70
C PHE A 232 -9.82 17.34 16.01
N LYS A 233 -9.07 16.57 15.19
CA LYS A 233 -7.91 17.09 14.45
C LYS A 233 -8.26 18.21 13.48
N ASN A 234 -9.47 18.19 12.93
CA ASN A 234 -9.95 19.21 12.00
C ASN A 234 -10.68 20.37 12.70
N GLY A 235 -10.74 20.39 14.04
CA GLY A 235 -11.40 21.47 14.80
C GLY A 235 -12.93 21.46 14.78
N PHE A 236 -13.56 20.32 14.45
CA PHE A 236 -15.01 20.18 14.31
C PHE A 236 -15.73 19.60 15.54
N LEU A 237 -15.04 19.46 16.68
CA LEU A 237 -15.67 19.11 17.95
C LEU A 237 -15.80 20.35 18.83
N THR A 238 -16.95 20.52 19.46
CA THR A 238 -17.13 21.57 20.47
C THR A 238 -16.39 21.20 21.77
N ALA A 239 -16.19 22.18 22.65
CA ALA A 239 -15.56 21.95 23.95
C ALA A 239 -16.37 20.95 24.80
N GLU A 240 -17.69 21.01 24.74
CA GLU A 240 -18.60 20.09 25.42
C GLU A 240 -18.43 18.66 24.89
N GLN A 241 -18.36 18.48 23.57
CA GLN A 241 -18.16 17.16 22.96
C GLN A 241 -16.79 16.56 23.31
N ILE A 242 -15.75 17.39 23.40
CA ILE A 242 -14.41 16.97 23.84
C ILE A 242 -14.49 16.49 25.29
N ASN A 243 -15.07 17.28 26.19
CA ASN A 243 -15.22 16.92 27.60
C ASN A 243 -16.01 15.62 27.80
N CYS A 244 -17.08 15.40 27.02
CA CYS A 244 -17.84 14.16 27.03
C CYS A 244 -17.00 12.95 26.60
N LEU A 245 -16.17 13.07 25.56
CA LEU A 245 -15.29 11.97 25.14
C LEU A 245 -14.16 11.72 26.14
N GLU A 246 -13.65 12.76 26.78
CA GLU A 246 -12.66 12.63 27.86
C GLU A 246 -13.25 11.97 29.12
N SER A 247 -14.52 12.24 29.46
CA SER A 247 -15.16 11.67 30.67
C SER A 247 -15.29 10.16 30.62
N ILE A 248 -15.47 9.58 29.42
CA ILE A 248 -15.48 8.13 29.22
C ILE A 248 -14.07 7.53 29.06
N GLY A 249 -13.02 8.36 29.16
CA GLY A 249 -11.62 7.94 29.03
C GLY A 249 -11.18 7.67 27.58
N PHE A 250 -11.85 8.26 26.58
CA PHE A 250 -11.47 8.09 25.18
C PHE A 250 -10.33 9.03 24.77
N ASP A 251 -9.19 8.46 24.39
CA ASP A 251 -8.02 9.21 23.89
C ASP A 251 -8.27 9.74 22.47
N LEU A 252 -8.59 11.04 22.37
CA LEU A 252 -8.81 11.80 21.13
C LEU A 252 -7.53 12.06 20.33
N GLU A 253 -6.41 12.27 21.02
CA GLU A 253 -5.12 12.57 20.39
C GLU A 253 -4.54 11.33 19.69
N GLY A 254 -5.00 10.14 20.08
CA GLY A 254 -4.54 8.88 19.52
C GLY A 254 -3.12 8.55 19.96
N LYS A 255 -2.73 9.02 21.15
CA LYS A 255 -1.42 8.81 21.79
C LYS A 255 -1.19 7.37 22.24
N GLY A 256 -2.07 6.43 21.88
CA GLY A 256 -1.93 5.02 22.24
C GLY A 256 -0.57 4.39 21.85
N LYS A 257 0.09 4.85 20.79
CA LYS A 257 1.44 4.37 20.44
C LYS A 257 2.50 4.93 21.39
N GLU A 258 2.44 6.22 21.68
CA GLU A 258 3.32 6.96 22.58
C GLU A 258 3.18 6.44 24.01
N ILE A 259 1.95 6.22 24.48
CA ILE A 259 1.66 5.62 25.79
C ILE A 259 2.25 4.20 25.88
N ASN A 260 2.12 3.39 24.82
CA ASN A 260 2.70 2.06 24.79
C ASN A 260 4.24 2.09 24.77
N GLU A 261 4.85 3.07 24.10
CA GLU A 261 6.30 3.29 24.12
C GLU A 261 6.77 3.73 25.50
N GLN A 262 6.07 4.65 26.16
CA GLN A 262 6.36 5.08 27.54
C GLN A 262 6.26 3.92 28.53
N LYS A 263 5.24 3.07 28.40
CA LYS A 263 5.11 1.84 29.21
C LYS A 263 6.31 0.91 29.00
N TRP A 264 6.75 0.74 27.76
CA TRP A 264 7.92 -0.08 27.45
C TRP A 264 9.20 0.51 28.07
N LEU A 265 9.40 1.82 27.96
CA LEU A 265 10.54 2.53 28.57
C LEU A 265 10.53 2.43 30.09
N SER A 266 9.36 2.51 30.73
CA SER A 266 9.22 2.32 32.18
C SER A 266 9.64 0.92 32.62
N GLN A 267 9.23 -0.12 31.87
CA GLN A 267 9.61 -1.51 32.15
C GLN A 267 11.09 -1.76 31.91
N PHE A 268 11.67 -1.12 30.88
CA PHE A 268 13.11 -1.16 30.65
C PHE A 268 13.89 -0.50 31.80
N ALA A 269 13.42 0.64 32.31
CA ALA A 269 14.05 1.30 33.46
C ALA A 269 13.99 0.43 34.72
N GLU A 270 12.85 -0.23 34.97
CA GLU A 270 12.69 -1.20 36.07
C GLU A 270 13.65 -2.38 35.91
N TYR A 271 13.78 -2.92 34.69
CA TYR A 271 14.74 -3.98 34.39
C TYR A 271 16.19 -3.55 34.64
N LYS A 272 16.57 -2.37 34.14
CA LYS A 272 17.92 -1.82 34.31
C LYS A 272 18.28 -1.69 35.80
N GLN A 273 17.41 -1.05 36.58
CA GLN A 273 17.61 -0.91 38.03
C GLN A 273 17.70 -2.27 38.73
N PHE A 274 16.87 -3.23 38.31
CA PHE A 274 16.90 -4.56 38.89
C PHE A 274 18.25 -5.26 38.68
N VAL A 275 18.77 -5.24 37.44
CA VAL A 275 20.05 -5.88 37.10
C VAL A 275 21.22 -5.16 37.80
N GLU A 276 21.21 -3.83 37.86
CA GLU A 276 22.22 -3.04 38.57
C GLU A 276 22.26 -3.35 40.07
N ASN A 277 21.09 -3.49 40.71
CA ASN A 277 21.00 -3.72 42.16
C ASN A 277 21.27 -5.17 42.57
N ASN A 278 20.92 -6.14 41.72
CA ASN A 278 20.95 -7.56 42.09
C ASN A 278 22.09 -8.34 41.41
N GLY A 279 22.72 -7.80 40.37
CA GLY A 279 23.75 -8.49 39.59
C GLY A 279 23.28 -9.76 38.89
N ARG A 280 21.96 -9.96 38.77
CA ARG A 280 21.33 -11.15 38.16
C ARG A 280 20.10 -10.78 37.35
N GLU A 281 19.67 -11.72 36.51
CA GLU A 281 18.40 -11.64 35.77
C GLU A 281 17.20 -11.91 36.70
N PRO A 282 16.00 -11.34 36.38
CA PRO A 282 14.78 -11.58 37.13
C PRO A 282 14.32 -13.04 36.99
N SER A 283 13.79 -13.60 38.07
CA SER A 283 13.34 -14.99 38.13
C SER A 283 11.82 -15.09 38.03
N VAL A 284 11.31 -16.22 37.54
CA VAL A 284 9.86 -16.50 37.52
C VAL A 284 9.24 -16.58 38.92
N VAL A 285 10.04 -16.95 39.93
CA VAL A 285 9.57 -17.20 41.30
C VAL A 285 9.41 -15.89 42.08
N THR A 286 10.38 -15.00 41.98
CA THR A 286 10.42 -13.78 42.79
C THR A 286 10.00 -12.53 42.01
N GLU A 287 10.30 -12.44 40.72
CA GLU A 287 10.03 -11.26 39.89
C GLU A 287 9.21 -11.59 38.63
N ASN A 288 8.13 -12.36 38.80
CA ASN A 288 7.35 -12.92 37.69
C ASN A 288 6.96 -11.90 36.61
N LYS A 289 6.52 -10.68 36.98
CA LYS A 289 6.16 -9.63 36.00
C LYS A 289 7.34 -9.21 35.13
N LEU A 290 8.48 -8.94 35.75
CA LEU A 290 9.70 -8.51 35.07
C LEU A 290 10.28 -9.66 34.24
N TYR A 291 10.24 -10.89 34.77
CA TYR A 291 10.60 -12.10 34.03
C TYR A 291 9.76 -12.26 32.75
N ILE A 292 8.43 -12.15 32.83
CA ILE A 292 7.54 -12.23 31.66
C ILE A 292 7.90 -11.16 30.63
N TRP A 293 8.17 -9.93 31.08
CA TRP A 293 8.60 -8.85 30.19
C TRP A 293 9.91 -9.18 29.48
N VAL A 294 10.94 -9.65 30.19
CA VAL A 294 12.22 -10.08 29.63
C VAL A 294 12.02 -11.18 28.58
N GLN A 295 11.22 -12.20 28.88
CA GLN A 295 10.91 -13.26 27.92
C GLN A 295 10.19 -12.72 26.68
N SER A 296 9.30 -11.74 26.84
CA SER A 296 8.60 -11.13 25.70
C SER A 296 9.56 -10.37 24.78
N GLN A 297 10.61 -9.71 25.31
CA GLN A 297 11.64 -9.06 24.51
C GLN A 297 12.45 -10.09 23.71
N ARG A 298 12.85 -11.18 24.37
CA ARG A 298 13.57 -12.29 23.74
C ARG A 298 12.75 -12.95 22.62
N ALA A 299 11.45 -13.17 22.83
CA ALA A 299 10.55 -13.70 21.82
C ALA A 299 10.37 -12.73 20.64
N HIS A 300 10.34 -11.42 20.89
CA HIS A 300 10.26 -10.39 19.85
C HIS A 300 11.53 -10.35 19.00
N TYR A 301 12.71 -10.41 19.61
CA TYR A 301 13.99 -10.47 18.90
C TYR A 301 14.17 -11.76 18.08
N ALA A 302 13.72 -12.90 18.62
CA ALA A 302 13.76 -14.20 17.94
C ALA A 302 12.81 -14.27 16.72
N GLY A 303 11.89 -13.33 16.56
CA GLY A 303 10.88 -13.37 15.50
C GLY A 303 9.79 -14.41 15.73
N ASN A 304 9.63 -14.89 16.97
CA ASN A 304 8.62 -15.89 17.34
C ASN A 304 7.20 -15.31 17.42
N LEU A 305 7.06 -13.98 17.36
CA LEU A 305 5.77 -13.30 17.41
C LEU A 305 5.15 -13.25 16.00
N ARG A 306 4.16 -14.12 15.75
CA ARG A 306 3.36 -14.10 14.51
C ARG A 306 2.76 -12.70 14.28
N ASN A 307 2.82 -12.21 13.05
CA ASN A 307 2.25 -10.93 12.61
C ASN A 307 2.79 -9.69 13.34
N ARG A 308 4.01 -9.73 13.87
CA ARG A 308 4.70 -8.54 14.39
C ARG A 308 5.93 -8.21 13.55
N ASN A 309 6.15 -6.92 13.36
CA ASN A 309 7.39 -6.40 12.77
C ASN A 309 8.59 -6.74 13.66
N ALA A 310 9.77 -6.78 13.04
CA ALA A 310 11.04 -6.92 13.75
C ALA A 310 11.16 -5.89 14.89
N MET A 311 11.95 -6.23 15.92
CA MET A 311 12.19 -5.32 17.03
C MET A 311 12.79 -4.00 16.52
N PRO A 312 12.23 -2.85 16.92
CA PRO A 312 12.79 -1.54 16.59
C PRO A 312 14.25 -1.40 17.06
N GLN A 313 15.09 -0.76 16.24
CA GLN A 313 16.53 -0.61 16.52
C GLN A 313 16.81 0.12 17.84
N ASN A 314 16.05 1.16 18.15
CA ASN A 314 16.18 1.90 19.40
C ASN A 314 15.99 1.02 20.65
N ARG A 315 15.09 0.03 20.60
CA ARG A 315 14.88 -0.93 21.70
C ARG A 315 16.03 -1.92 21.81
N LEU A 316 16.61 -2.33 20.69
CA LEU A 316 17.80 -3.18 20.66
C LEU A 316 18.99 -2.46 21.28
N ASP A 317 19.24 -1.20 20.89
CA ASP A 317 20.35 -0.40 21.40
C ASP A 317 20.25 -0.19 22.92
N LEU A 318 19.04 0.12 23.42
CA LEU A 318 18.78 0.25 24.86
C LEU A 318 19.05 -1.06 25.62
N LEU A 319 18.55 -2.19 25.13
CA LEU A 319 18.78 -3.49 25.78
C LEU A 319 20.26 -3.90 25.73
N ASN A 320 20.94 -3.67 24.60
CA ASN A 320 22.37 -3.96 24.48
C ASN A 320 23.22 -3.07 25.42
N SER A 321 22.81 -1.82 25.65
CA SER A 321 23.52 -0.89 26.55
C SER A 321 23.59 -1.36 28.00
N VAL A 322 22.69 -2.25 28.42
CA VAL A 322 22.64 -2.83 29.78
C VAL A 322 23.16 -4.28 29.82
N GLY A 323 23.77 -4.75 28.74
CA GLY A 323 24.28 -6.14 28.65
C GLY A 323 23.17 -7.19 28.68
N PHE A 324 22.00 -6.88 28.10
CA PHE A 324 20.85 -7.79 28.07
C PHE A 324 21.19 -9.13 27.38
N LYS A 325 20.87 -10.25 28.05
CA LYS A 325 21.18 -11.59 27.53
C LYS A 325 20.07 -12.09 26.59
N TRP A 326 20.40 -12.33 25.33
CA TRP A 326 19.45 -12.73 24.28
C TRP A 326 19.32 -14.25 24.14
N VAL A 327 18.13 -14.75 23.76
CA VAL A 327 17.89 -16.19 23.58
C VAL A 327 18.68 -16.75 22.39
N GLY A 328 19.43 -17.81 22.64
CA GLY A 328 20.55 -18.30 21.80
C GLY A 328 21.87 -18.30 22.58
N GLU A 329 21.91 -17.54 23.67
CA GLU A 329 22.76 -17.68 24.86
C GLU A 329 21.88 -18.33 25.94
N GLY A 330 21.71 -19.66 25.92
CA GLY A 330 20.70 -20.37 26.73
C GLY A 330 20.79 -20.11 28.26
N PRO A 331 19.95 -20.78 29.09
CA PRO A 331 19.84 -20.58 30.54
C PRO A 331 21.11 -20.80 31.38
N GLY A 332 22.28 -20.99 30.76
CA GLY A 332 23.58 -21.12 31.40
C GLY A 332 24.69 -20.23 30.81
N GLY A 333 24.38 -19.18 30.04
CA GLY A 333 25.39 -18.23 29.54
C GLY A 333 26.41 -18.82 28.54
N ASP A 334 27.55 -18.14 28.37
CA ASP A 334 28.65 -18.56 27.47
C ASP A 334 29.28 -19.90 27.86
N GLU A 335 29.29 -20.27 29.15
CA GLU A 335 29.71 -21.60 29.60
C GLU A 335 28.84 -22.71 28.97
N SER A 336 27.53 -22.50 28.86
CA SER A 336 26.63 -23.47 28.22
C SER A 336 26.83 -23.52 26.69
N TRP A 337 27.19 -22.40 26.06
CA TRP A 337 27.49 -22.37 24.63
C TRP A 337 28.80 -23.12 24.34
N GLU A 338 29.85 -22.84 25.09
CA GLU A 338 31.17 -23.44 24.92
C GLU A 338 31.14 -24.95 25.22
N ASN A 339 30.41 -25.37 26.27
CA ASN A 339 30.21 -26.79 26.55
C ASN A 339 29.48 -27.52 25.40
N ASN A 340 28.42 -26.91 24.84
CA ASN A 340 27.74 -27.50 23.69
C ASN A 340 28.61 -27.48 22.42
N PHE A 341 29.44 -26.45 22.23
CA PHE A 341 30.40 -26.38 21.14
C PHE A 341 31.45 -27.49 21.24
N LEU A 342 32.00 -27.75 22.43
CA LEU A 342 32.93 -28.86 22.68
C LEU A 342 32.27 -30.23 22.44
N LEU A 343 31.02 -30.41 22.91
CA LEU A 343 30.26 -31.63 22.64
C LEU A 343 29.99 -31.79 21.14
N PHE A 344 29.72 -30.69 20.43
CA PHE A 344 29.52 -30.69 18.98
C PHE A 344 30.81 -31.02 18.23
N SER A 345 31.96 -30.44 18.62
CA SER A 345 33.25 -30.70 17.98
C SER A 345 33.66 -32.18 18.11
N GLN A 346 33.31 -32.84 19.22
CA GLN A 346 33.50 -34.28 19.41
C GLN A 346 32.62 -35.15 18.48
N LYS A 347 31.56 -34.58 17.89
CA LYS A 347 30.70 -35.26 16.92
C LYS A 347 31.14 -35.05 15.47
N ILE A 348 32.25 -34.36 15.24
CA ILE A 348 32.88 -34.24 13.92
C ILE A 348 33.91 -35.36 13.79
N ASP A 349 33.79 -36.18 12.75
CA ASP A 349 34.76 -37.24 12.48
C ASP A 349 36.06 -36.69 11.85
N SER A 350 37.08 -37.55 11.71
CA SER A 350 38.37 -37.19 11.10
C SER A 350 38.29 -36.78 9.61
N PHE A 351 37.09 -36.78 9.03
CA PHE A 351 36.78 -36.45 7.65
C PHE A 351 35.86 -35.20 7.54
N GLY A 352 35.53 -34.55 8.67
CA GLY A 352 34.69 -33.36 8.71
C GLY A 352 33.19 -33.62 8.67
N ASN A 353 32.74 -34.88 8.78
CA ASN A 353 31.31 -35.19 8.80
C ASN A 353 30.74 -35.00 10.21
N ILE A 354 29.58 -34.33 10.28
CA ILE A 354 28.82 -34.17 11.52
C ILE A 354 28.01 -35.45 11.78
N ASN A 355 28.40 -36.23 12.77
CA ASN A 355 27.66 -37.40 13.24
C ASN A 355 26.74 -37.01 14.42
N LEU A 356 25.66 -36.29 14.09
CA LEU A 356 24.71 -35.76 15.07
C LEU A 356 23.27 -36.16 14.72
N PRO A 357 22.72 -37.22 15.34
CA PRO A 357 21.37 -37.69 15.04
C PRO A 357 20.31 -36.71 15.57
N THR A 358 19.17 -36.62 14.88
CA THR A 358 18.05 -35.75 15.27
C THR A 358 17.33 -36.22 16.53
N HIS A 359 17.36 -37.54 16.81
CA HIS A 359 16.74 -38.17 17.96
C HIS A 359 17.70 -39.14 18.64
N ILE A 360 17.61 -39.25 19.97
CA ILE A 360 18.27 -40.24 20.81
C ILE A 360 17.18 -40.88 21.68
N ASP A 361 17.05 -42.21 21.62
CA ASP A 361 16.06 -42.99 22.38
C ASP A 361 14.61 -42.48 22.26
N GLY A 362 14.21 -42.09 21.04
CA GLY A 362 12.86 -41.61 20.76
C GLY A 362 12.60 -40.15 21.17
N THR A 363 13.58 -39.47 21.77
CA THR A 363 13.50 -38.05 22.14
C THR A 363 14.38 -37.19 21.23
N ILE A 364 14.01 -35.92 21.03
CA ILE A 364 14.79 -35.00 20.20
C ILE A 364 16.15 -34.76 20.86
N ASN A 365 17.22 -34.94 20.09
CA ASN A 365 18.58 -34.67 20.56
C ASN A 365 18.75 -33.15 20.85
N PRO A 366 19.02 -32.75 22.11
CA PRO A 366 19.19 -31.35 22.45
C PRO A 366 20.38 -30.71 21.72
N LEU A 367 21.46 -31.45 21.51
CA LEU A 367 22.66 -30.97 20.83
C LEU A 367 22.40 -30.74 19.32
N TYR A 368 21.53 -31.56 18.71
CA TYR A 368 21.06 -31.32 17.34
C TYR A 368 20.24 -30.03 17.25
N THR A 369 19.32 -29.82 18.19
CA THR A 369 18.51 -28.60 18.25
C THR A 369 19.37 -27.36 18.44
N TRP A 370 20.36 -27.45 19.34
CA TRP A 370 21.33 -26.38 19.56
C TRP A 370 22.11 -26.03 18.28
N TRP A 371 22.67 -27.05 17.61
CA TRP A 371 23.38 -26.89 16.34
C TRP A 371 22.52 -26.25 15.25
N PHE A 372 21.29 -26.74 15.08
CA PHE A 372 20.34 -26.22 14.10
C PHE A 372 20.01 -24.74 14.34
N ASN A 373 19.90 -24.33 15.61
CA ASN A 373 19.67 -22.94 15.99
C ASN A 373 20.88 -22.04 15.67
N GLN A 374 22.12 -22.54 15.81
CA GLN A 374 23.32 -21.78 15.39
C GLN A 374 23.32 -21.53 13.88
N LYS A 375 22.99 -22.55 13.08
CA LYS A 375 22.87 -22.43 11.62
C LYS A 375 21.82 -21.38 11.22
N ARG A 376 20.63 -21.44 11.82
CA ARG A 376 19.58 -20.43 11.59
C ARG A 376 20.00 -19.03 12.03
N ALA A 377 20.73 -18.90 13.14
CA ALA A 377 21.23 -17.61 13.59
C ALA A 377 22.21 -17.02 12.56
N PHE A 378 23.09 -17.84 11.99
CA PHE A 378 24.00 -17.41 10.92
C PHE A 378 23.25 -16.98 9.65
N GLU A 379 22.30 -17.80 9.17
CA GLU A 379 21.48 -17.49 7.98
C GLU A 379 20.73 -16.16 8.11
N ASN A 380 20.32 -15.80 9.32
CA ASN A 380 19.61 -14.56 9.61
C ASN A 380 20.55 -13.38 9.98
N GLY A 381 21.88 -13.56 9.91
CA GLY A 381 22.86 -12.52 10.27
C GLY A 381 22.93 -12.19 11.76
N LYS A 382 22.47 -13.10 12.62
CA LYS A 382 22.36 -12.92 14.08
C LYS A 382 23.41 -13.69 14.88
N LEU A 383 24.26 -14.49 14.24
CA LEU A 383 25.36 -15.21 14.90
C LEU A 383 26.57 -14.28 15.03
N SER A 384 27.13 -14.16 16.23
CA SER A 384 28.28 -13.29 16.48
C SER A 384 29.54 -13.76 15.76
N GLU A 385 30.41 -12.82 15.40
CA GLU A 385 31.65 -13.09 14.67
C GLU A 385 32.61 -14.01 15.43
N ILE A 386 32.66 -13.88 16.76
CA ILE A 386 33.44 -14.77 17.64
C ILE A 386 33.00 -16.23 17.48
N ARG A 387 31.69 -16.49 17.46
CA ARG A 387 31.13 -17.85 17.30
C ARG A 387 31.37 -18.39 15.89
N ILE A 388 31.24 -17.54 14.87
CA ILE A 388 31.57 -17.90 13.48
C ILE A 388 33.03 -18.36 13.38
N ASN A 389 33.95 -17.63 14.01
CA ASN A 389 35.37 -17.99 14.01
C ASN A 389 35.64 -19.29 14.78
N ARG A 390 34.96 -19.56 15.91
CA ARG A 390 35.06 -20.86 16.62
C ARG A 390 34.68 -22.04 15.73
N PHE A 391 33.61 -21.93 14.94
CA PHE A 391 33.26 -23.00 13.98
C PHE A 391 34.32 -23.18 12.88
N LYS A 392 34.95 -22.09 12.42
CA LYS A 392 36.07 -22.18 11.46
C LYS A 392 37.29 -22.90 12.05
N GLU A 393 37.58 -22.72 13.33
CA GLU A 393 38.71 -23.41 14.00
C GLU A 393 38.58 -24.94 13.98
N ILE A 394 37.36 -25.47 13.97
CA ILE A 394 37.09 -26.91 13.87
C ILE A 394 36.85 -27.37 12.42
N GLY A 395 37.19 -26.53 11.44
CA GLY A 395 37.07 -26.83 10.01
C GLY A 395 35.65 -26.73 9.45
N PHE A 396 34.74 -26.04 10.15
CA PHE A 396 33.37 -25.81 9.68
C PHE A 396 33.18 -24.34 9.25
N ASP A 397 33.10 -24.09 7.94
CA ASP A 397 32.75 -22.77 7.40
C ASP A 397 31.26 -22.71 6.99
N PHE A 398 30.49 -21.82 7.63
CA PHE A 398 29.09 -21.61 7.25
C PHE A 398 28.94 -21.04 5.82
N ASN A 399 29.97 -20.39 5.27
CA ASN A 399 29.94 -19.82 3.91
C ASN A 399 30.06 -20.88 2.81
N ASP A 400 30.67 -22.04 3.07
CA ASP A 400 30.76 -23.15 2.10
C ASP A 400 29.37 -23.77 1.80
N SER A 401 28.39 -23.57 2.69
CA SER A 401 27.04 -24.10 2.53
C SER A 401 26.22 -23.39 1.44
N LYS A 402 26.65 -22.24 0.92
CA LYS A 402 25.95 -21.51 -0.16
C LYS A 402 26.05 -22.20 -1.53
N ASN A 403 26.95 -23.15 -1.71
CA ASN A 403 27.10 -23.91 -2.98
C ASN A 403 26.49 -25.33 -2.96
N ASN A 404 25.90 -25.79 -1.85
CA ASN A 404 25.39 -27.15 -1.71
C ASN A 404 23.86 -27.27 -1.86
N SER A 405 23.26 -26.49 -2.75
CA SER A 405 21.92 -26.76 -3.29
C SER A 405 21.94 -27.79 -4.44
N GLN A 406 23.12 -28.20 -4.93
CA GLN A 406 23.29 -29.48 -5.61
C GLN A 406 23.55 -30.56 -4.58
N ARG A 407 22.80 -31.68 -4.67
CA ARG A 407 22.93 -32.89 -3.84
C ARG A 407 24.40 -33.14 -3.50
N ASP A 408 24.76 -33.07 -2.22
CA ASP A 408 26.09 -33.37 -1.69
C ASP A 408 26.45 -34.84 -1.99
N GLY A 409 27.00 -35.05 -3.19
CA GLY A 409 27.42 -36.34 -3.69
C GLY A 409 28.65 -36.86 -2.95
N PHE A 410 29.48 -35.95 -2.42
CA PHE A 410 30.71 -36.31 -1.74
C PHE A 410 30.42 -37.01 -0.40
N THR A 411 29.55 -36.47 0.45
CA THR A 411 29.24 -37.08 1.77
C THR A 411 28.56 -38.44 1.65
N LYS A 412 27.68 -38.62 0.65
CA LYS A 412 27.07 -39.94 0.40
C LYS A 412 28.09 -40.94 -0.15
N TRP A 413 28.94 -40.48 -1.06
CA TRP A 413 29.97 -41.31 -1.67
C TRP A 413 31.05 -41.70 -0.64
N SER A 414 31.49 -40.80 0.23
CA SER A 414 32.51 -41.05 1.26
C SER A 414 32.01 -42.05 2.31
N LYS A 415 30.77 -41.93 2.78
CA LYS A 415 30.14 -42.93 3.66
C LYS A 415 30.13 -44.32 3.03
N ARG A 416 29.78 -44.39 1.75
CA ARG A 416 29.74 -45.66 1.03
C ARG A 416 31.14 -46.27 0.85
N LEU A 417 32.18 -45.45 0.66
CA LEU A 417 33.56 -45.93 0.64
C LEU A 417 34.05 -46.42 2.00
N ILE A 418 33.67 -45.78 3.10
CA ILE A 418 33.99 -46.25 4.45
C ILE A 418 33.36 -47.63 4.67
N GLU A 419 32.08 -47.82 4.32
CA GLU A 419 31.42 -49.13 4.40
C GLU A 419 32.11 -50.21 3.56
N ILE A 420 32.65 -49.85 2.39
CA ILE A 420 33.46 -50.75 1.55
C ILE A 420 34.77 -51.10 2.26
N ALA A 421 35.47 -50.12 2.82
CA ALA A 421 36.73 -50.34 3.54
C ALA A 421 36.53 -51.26 4.74
N ASP A 422 35.47 -51.04 5.52
CA ASP A 422 35.08 -51.90 6.64
C ASP A 422 34.76 -53.32 6.18
N PHE A 423 34.02 -53.46 5.06
CA PHE A 423 33.74 -54.76 4.46
C PHE A 423 35.02 -55.49 4.06
N ILE A 424 35.98 -54.80 3.43
CA ILE A 424 37.28 -55.39 3.04
C ILE A 424 38.06 -55.81 4.28
N ASN A 425 38.09 -54.98 5.32
CA ASN A 425 38.79 -55.29 6.57
C ASN A 425 38.20 -56.52 7.28
N ILE A 426 36.87 -56.68 7.25
CA ILE A 426 36.18 -57.81 7.91
C ILE A 426 36.28 -59.10 7.09
N ASN A 427 36.07 -59.03 5.77
CA ASN A 427 35.93 -60.22 4.92
C ASN A 427 37.22 -60.61 4.17
N GLY A 428 38.24 -59.74 4.17
CA GLY A 428 39.51 -59.97 3.48
C GLY A 428 39.42 -59.93 1.95
N HIS A 429 38.27 -59.54 1.39
CA HIS A 429 38.09 -59.40 -0.06
C HIS A 429 37.18 -58.21 -0.40
N TYR A 430 37.29 -57.73 -1.63
CA TYR A 430 36.40 -56.70 -2.17
C TYR A 430 34.96 -57.24 -2.30
N PRO A 431 33.93 -56.39 -2.10
CA PRO A 431 32.53 -56.76 -2.35
C PRO A 431 32.32 -57.30 -3.76
N ARG A 432 31.47 -58.32 -3.93
CA ARG A 432 31.19 -58.95 -5.22
C ARG A 432 29.72 -58.80 -5.64
N ALA A 433 29.48 -58.93 -6.95
CA ALA A 433 28.12 -59.04 -7.47
C ALA A 433 27.51 -60.39 -7.07
N GLY A 434 26.35 -60.37 -6.40
CA GLY A 434 25.71 -61.59 -5.90
C GLY A 434 24.26 -61.40 -5.46
N LYS A 435 23.69 -62.46 -4.87
CA LYS A 435 22.31 -62.47 -4.35
C LYS A 435 22.15 -61.72 -3.03
N ASP A 436 23.23 -61.51 -2.28
CA ASP A 436 23.19 -60.64 -1.10
C ASP A 436 23.05 -59.18 -1.53
N LYS A 437 21.93 -58.58 -1.12
CA LYS A 437 21.57 -57.21 -1.45
C LYS A 437 22.54 -56.20 -0.83
N LEU A 438 23.10 -56.48 0.35
CA LEU A 438 24.01 -55.56 1.03
C LEU A 438 25.36 -55.50 0.33
N GLU A 439 25.98 -56.66 0.10
CA GLU A 439 27.24 -56.78 -0.64
C GLU A 439 27.10 -56.28 -2.09
N SER A 440 26.01 -56.64 -2.78
CA SER A 440 25.76 -56.19 -4.16
C SER A 440 25.66 -54.67 -4.28
N ASN A 441 25.04 -53.98 -3.31
CA ASN A 441 25.00 -52.53 -3.30
C ASN A 441 26.38 -51.90 -3.05
N LEU A 442 27.24 -52.51 -2.23
CA LEU A 442 28.61 -52.04 -2.00
C LEU A 442 29.46 -52.23 -3.27
N TYR A 443 29.33 -53.38 -3.93
CA TYR A 443 29.95 -53.66 -5.22
C TYR A 443 29.57 -52.64 -6.29
N GLN A 444 28.28 -52.28 -6.42
CA GLN A 444 27.85 -51.29 -7.40
C GLN A 444 28.46 -49.90 -7.17
N SER A 445 28.62 -49.50 -5.90
CA SER A 445 29.28 -48.23 -5.57
C SER A 445 30.78 -48.29 -5.85
N LEU A 446 31.43 -49.42 -5.53
CA LEU A 446 32.84 -49.65 -5.83
C LEU A 446 33.10 -49.63 -7.33
N ALA A 447 32.26 -50.30 -8.13
CA ALA A 447 32.38 -50.38 -9.58
C ALA A 447 32.24 -49.01 -10.26
N ARG A 448 31.31 -48.15 -9.79
CA ARG A 448 31.20 -46.77 -10.26
C ARG A 448 32.44 -45.96 -9.92
N THR A 449 32.95 -46.11 -8.70
CA THR A 449 34.15 -45.41 -8.25
C THR A 449 35.39 -45.84 -9.05
N LYS A 450 35.54 -47.14 -9.32
CA LYS A 450 36.61 -47.67 -10.18
C LYS A 450 36.52 -47.11 -11.61
N ARG A 451 35.31 -47.00 -12.17
CA ARG A 451 35.10 -46.39 -13.49
C ARG A 451 35.54 -44.94 -13.52
N SER A 452 35.04 -44.10 -12.60
CA SER A 452 35.44 -42.70 -12.53
C SER A 452 36.93 -42.51 -12.22
N TYR A 453 37.57 -43.43 -11.48
CA TYR A 453 39.02 -43.44 -11.30
C TYR A 453 39.75 -43.67 -12.63
N LYS A 454 39.33 -44.67 -13.41
CA LYS A 454 39.90 -44.99 -14.73
C LYS A 454 39.69 -43.86 -15.76
N ASP A 455 38.55 -43.20 -15.68
CA ASP A 455 38.18 -42.10 -16.58
C ASP A 455 38.79 -40.75 -16.15
N GLY A 456 39.52 -40.71 -15.02
CA GLY A 456 40.17 -39.50 -14.51
C GLY A 456 39.21 -38.45 -13.94
N GLU A 457 38.00 -38.85 -13.56
CA GLU A 457 36.91 -37.97 -13.15
C GLU A 457 36.86 -37.72 -11.63
N LEU A 458 37.73 -38.36 -10.85
CA LEU A 458 37.77 -38.19 -9.40
C LEU A 458 38.52 -36.92 -9.00
N SER A 459 37.96 -36.16 -8.06
CA SER A 459 38.64 -34.98 -7.49
C SER A 459 39.78 -35.36 -6.57
N ASP A 460 40.70 -34.42 -6.31
CA ASP A 460 41.84 -34.61 -5.40
C ASP A 460 41.41 -35.13 -4.02
N LYS A 461 40.30 -34.60 -3.49
CA LYS A 461 39.70 -35.01 -2.23
C LYS A 461 39.20 -36.46 -2.24
N GLN A 462 38.71 -36.95 -3.39
CA GLN A 462 38.28 -38.33 -3.57
C GLN A 462 39.46 -39.29 -3.69
N LEU A 463 40.51 -38.90 -4.40
CA LEU A 463 41.75 -39.66 -4.54
C LEU A 463 42.48 -39.81 -3.19
N GLU A 464 42.54 -38.75 -2.40
CA GLU A 464 43.12 -38.77 -1.05
C GLU A 464 42.36 -39.74 -0.12
N LEU A 465 41.02 -39.76 -0.19
CA LEU A 465 40.20 -40.67 0.60
C LEU A 465 40.43 -42.14 0.23
N LEU A 466 40.52 -42.47 -1.06
CA LEU A 466 40.83 -43.83 -1.52
C LEU A 466 42.19 -44.30 -0.98
N LYS A 467 43.21 -43.43 -1.04
CA LYS A 467 44.54 -43.70 -0.50
C LYS A 467 44.51 -43.92 1.02
N LYS A 468 43.77 -43.07 1.76
CA LYS A 468 43.62 -43.19 3.22
C LYS A 468 42.91 -44.47 3.64
N LEU A 469 41.92 -44.91 2.86
CA LEU A 469 41.17 -46.15 3.10
C LEU A 469 41.87 -47.42 2.55
N LYS A 470 43.04 -47.28 1.91
CA LYS A 470 43.78 -48.39 1.29
C LYS A 470 42.94 -49.17 0.27
N ILE A 471 42.04 -48.47 -0.43
CA ILE A 471 41.24 -49.03 -1.52
C ILE A 471 42.04 -48.79 -2.80
N GLU A 472 42.55 -49.88 -3.39
CA GLU A 472 43.41 -49.82 -4.56
C GLU A 472 42.64 -50.29 -5.80
N PHE A 473 42.82 -49.56 -6.90
CA PHE A 473 42.31 -49.93 -8.22
C PHE A 473 43.49 -50.13 -9.17
N GLU A 474 43.52 -51.29 -9.82
CA GLU A 474 44.39 -51.56 -10.97
C GLU A 474 43.97 -50.79 -12.21
#